data_AF-W4RLH7-F1
#
_entry.id   AF-W4RLH7-F1
#
_cell.length_a   1.000
_cell.length_b   1.000
_cell.length_c   1.000
_cell.angle_alpha   90.00
_cell.angle_beta   90.00
_cell.angle_gamma   90.00
#
_symmetry.space_group_name_H-M   'P 1'
#
loop_
_entity.id
_entity.type
_entity.pdbx_description
1 polymer ?
#
loop_
_entity_poly.entity_id
_entity_poly.type
_entity_poly.pdbx_seq_one_letter_code
_entity_poly.pdbx_strand_id
1 'polypeptide(L)'
;MENDVIKIGHSMVKSKEFKGTRIEDYYVKVRQHREPSEEWKQEQAEIEKETDEVFQIVQAALEPFDYQNSVGYMKDEVEIEIPSIEKQEKVDQIKKAVEDALAANDKASVKVKIRKFDVIKRDQYSRWSDAVSGIGHEFMTYKKYKVSGVGYKSKDGLMTIFITMKMKSTDKEAAEHANDLYTMAEEFIKSDEIWPKVKQDPYRIVVRTKDKKEFNIEEKQFN
;
A
#
# COMPACT_ATOMS: atom_id res chain seq x y z
N MET A 1 8.13 -34.63 -12.52
CA MET A 1 7.10 -33.56 -12.37
C MET A 1 7.51 -32.50 -11.35
N GLU A 2 7.52 -32.75 -10.03
CA GLU A 2 7.86 -31.69 -9.05
C GLU A 2 9.28 -31.13 -9.23
N ASN A 3 10.28 -31.99 -9.44
CA ASN A 3 11.65 -31.58 -9.74
C ASN A 3 11.80 -30.80 -11.07
N ASP A 4 10.91 -31.01 -12.03
CA ASP A 4 10.94 -30.31 -13.33
C ASP A 4 10.32 -28.92 -13.21
N VAL A 5 9.23 -28.80 -12.44
CA VAL A 5 8.60 -27.50 -12.11
C VAL A 5 9.54 -26.64 -11.26
N ILE A 6 10.25 -27.23 -10.29
CA ILE A 6 11.29 -26.53 -9.53
C ILE A 6 12.38 -26.02 -10.47
N LYS A 7 12.88 -26.85 -11.40
CA LYS A 7 13.89 -26.41 -12.38
C LYS A 7 13.39 -25.26 -13.26
N ILE A 8 12.13 -25.30 -13.69
CA ILE A 8 11.51 -24.20 -14.45
C ILE A 8 11.46 -22.93 -13.60
N GLY A 9 10.96 -23.00 -12.36
CA GLY A 9 10.93 -21.86 -11.44
C GLY A 9 12.32 -21.26 -11.20
N HIS A 10 13.33 -22.12 -10.97
CA HIS A 10 14.72 -21.70 -10.84
C HIS A 10 15.29 -21.11 -12.14
N SER A 11 14.86 -21.56 -13.32
CA SER A 11 15.26 -21.00 -14.61
C SER A 11 14.65 -19.62 -14.87
N MET A 12 13.41 -19.39 -14.40
CA MET A 12 12.76 -18.08 -14.47
C MET A 12 13.48 -17.06 -13.59
N VAL A 13 13.85 -17.44 -12.36
CA VAL A 13 14.64 -16.59 -11.46
C VAL A 13 16.04 -16.27 -12.04
N LYS A 14 16.56 -17.11 -12.94
CA LYS A 14 17.83 -16.88 -13.66
C LYS A 14 17.66 -16.12 -14.98
N SER A 15 16.43 -15.78 -15.38
CA SER A 15 16.18 -15.11 -16.65
C SER A 15 16.80 -13.70 -16.65
N LYS A 16 16.97 -13.12 -17.84
CA LYS A 16 17.53 -11.76 -17.99
C LYS A 16 16.72 -10.70 -17.23
N GLU A 17 15.43 -10.93 -17.01
CA GLU A 17 14.54 -10.01 -16.30
C GLU A 17 14.87 -9.91 -14.79
N PHE A 18 15.55 -10.90 -14.22
CA PHE A 18 15.91 -10.94 -12.79
C PHE A 18 17.43 -10.86 -12.56
N LYS A 19 18.18 -10.34 -13.54
CA LYS A 19 19.65 -10.16 -13.46
C LYS A 19 20.04 -9.31 -12.26
N GLY A 20 20.92 -9.85 -11.41
CA GLY A 20 21.44 -9.18 -10.20
C GLY A 20 21.03 -9.86 -8.90
N THR A 21 20.12 -10.82 -8.95
CA THR A 21 19.65 -11.56 -7.76
C THR A 21 20.30 -12.94 -7.66
N ARG A 22 20.66 -13.39 -6.44
CA ARG A 22 21.26 -14.73 -6.24
C ARG A 22 20.13 -15.73 -6.00
N ILE A 23 20.20 -16.90 -6.63
CA ILE A 23 19.16 -17.93 -6.50
C ILE A 23 18.94 -18.41 -5.05
N GLU A 24 19.97 -18.24 -4.22
CA GLU A 24 20.02 -18.55 -2.80
C GLU A 24 19.10 -17.64 -1.96
N ASP A 25 18.62 -16.53 -2.55
CA ASP A 25 17.71 -15.57 -1.92
C ASP A 25 16.22 -15.92 -2.13
N TYR A 26 15.92 -16.96 -2.91
CA TYR A 26 14.56 -17.37 -3.24
C TYR A 26 14.25 -18.79 -2.76
N TYR A 27 13.03 -18.98 -2.28
CA TYR A 27 12.46 -20.29 -1.99
C TYR A 27 11.33 -20.58 -2.97
N VAL A 28 11.51 -21.57 -3.84
CA VAL A 28 10.45 -22.03 -4.77
C VAL A 28 9.57 -23.05 -4.05
N LYS A 29 8.33 -22.64 -3.73
CA LYS A 29 7.33 -23.54 -3.17
C LYS A 29 6.42 -24.06 -4.28
N VAL A 30 6.56 -25.33 -4.65
CA VAL A 30 5.59 -25.98 -5.52
C VAL A 30 4.37 -26.37 -4.68
N ARG A 31 3.19 -25.99 -5.15
CA ARG A 31 1.93 -26.50 -4.64
C ARG A 31 1.25 -27.22 -5.78
N GLN A 32 0.69 -28.40 -5.51
CA GLN A 32 -0.14 -29.08 -6.48
C GLN A 32 -1.34 -28.18 -6.79
N HIS A 33 -1.51 -27.83 -8.07
CA HIS A 33 -2.73 -27.16 -8.51
C HIS A 33 -3.90 -28.10 -8.23
N ARG A 34 -4.82 -27.65 -7.39
CA ARG A 34 -6.10 -28.31 -7.20
C ARG A 34 -7.09 -27.46 -7.97
N GLU A 35 -7.75 -28.08 -8.94
CA GLU A 35 -8.95 -27.49 -9.53
C GLU A 35 -9.87 -27.08 -8.37
N PRO A 36 -10.34 -25.82 -8.34
CA PRO A 36 -11.36 -25.43 -7.38
C PRO A 36 -12.56 -26.36 -7.51
N SER A 37 -13.23 -26.67 -6.40
CA SER A 37 -14.45 -27.48 -6.46
C SER A 37 -15.50 -26.79 -7.33
N GLU A 38 -16.37 -27.56 -7.97
CA GLU A 38 -17.48 -27.00 -8.74
C GLU A 38 -18.40 -26.12 -7.88
N GLU A 39 -18.60 -26.50 -6.60
CA GLU A 39 -19.31 -25.67 -5.61
C GLU A 39 -18.64 -24.30 -5.43
N TRP A 40 -17.31 -24.24 -5.31
CA TRP A 40 -16.60 -22.97 -5.17
C TRP A 40 -16.68 -22.13 -6.45
N LYS A 41 -16.58 -22.76 -7.63
CA LYS A 41 -16.73 -22.07 -8.92
C LYS A 41 -18.12 -21.46 -9.06
N GLN A 42 -19.16 -22.20 -8.66
CA GLN A 42 -20.53 -21.73 -8.65
C GLN A 42 -20.71 -20.56 -7.67
N GLU A 43 -20.21 -20.68 -6.44
CA GLU A 43 -20.27 -19.60 -5.44
C GLU A 43 -19.57 -18.33 -5.94
N GLN A 44 -18.39 -18.44 -6.56
CA GLN A 44 -17.69 -17.28 -7.12
C GLN A 44 -18.45 -16.65 -8.28
N ALA A 45 -19.02 -17.45 -9.18
CA ALA A 45 -19.80 -16.94 -10.30
C ALA A 45 -21.07 -16.20 -9.83
N GLU A 46 -21.71 -16.69 -8.76
CA GLU A 46 -22.84 -15.99 -8.13
C GLU A 46 -22.41 -14.66 -7.50
N ILE A 47 -21.31 -14.66 -6.74
CA ILE A 47 -20.76 -13.43 -6.14
C ILE A 47 -20.37 -12.41 -7.20
N GLU A 48 -19.70 -12.84 -8.28
CA GLU A 48 -19.28 -11.98 -9.38
C GLU A 48 -20.51 -11.35 -10.05
N LYS A 49 -21.53 -12.16 -10.36
CA LYS A 49 -22.78 -11.68 -10.93
C LYS A 49 -23.49 -10.67 -10.03
N GLU A 50 -23.64 -10.99 -8.74
CA GLU A 50 -24.29 -10.07 -7.78
C GLU A 50 -23.51 -8.76 -7.62
N THR A 51 -22.17 -8.85 -7.61
CA THR A 51 -21.29 -7.69 -7.51
C THR A 51 -21.39 -6.82 -8.76
N ASP A 52 -21.43 -7.43 -9.95
CA ASP A 52 -21.58 -6.73 -11.22
C ASP A 52 -22.93 -6.02 -11.33
N GLU A 53 -24.02 -6.65 -10.90
CA GLU A 53 -25.34 -6.02 -10.84
C GLU A 53 -25.33 -4.77 -9.95
N VAL A 54 -24.78 -4.91 -8.73
CA VAL A 54 -24.64 -3.79 -7.79
C VAL A 54 -23.74 -2.70 -8.37
N PHE A 55 -22.63 -3.07 -9.01
CA PHE A 55 -21.72 -2.13 -9.67
C PHE A 55 -22.45 -1.27 -10.70
N GLN A 56 -23.24 -1.85 -11.59
CA GLN A 56 -23.97 -1.10 -12.62
C GLN A 56 -25.01 -0.15 -12.00
N ILE A 57 -25.75 -0.60 -10.99
CA ILE A 57 -26.74 0.22 -10.28
C ILE A 57 -26.05 1.43 -9.62
N VAL A 58 -24.95 1.19 -8.90
CA VAL A 58 -24.23 2.24 -8.17
C VAL A 58 -23.58 3.22 -9.15
N GLN A 59 -22.97 2.76 -10.24
CA GLN A 59 -22.39 3.63 -11.26
C GLN A 59 -23.44 4.59 -11.86
N ALA A 60 -24.60 4.06 -12.26
CA ALA A 60 -25.68 4.88 -12.81
C ALA A 60 -26.22 5.90 -11.79
N ALA A 61 -26.31 5.53 -10.51
CA ALA A 61 -26.73 6.44 -9.44
C ALA A 61 -25.72 7.57 -9.17
N LEU A 62 -24.44 7.33 -9.46
CA LEU A 62 -23.34 8.27 -9.21
C LEU A 62 -23.03 9.19 -10.40
N GLU A 63 -23.46 8.82 -11.61
CA GLU A 63 -23.25 9.61 -12.85
C GLU A 63 -23.72 11.08 -12.74
N PRO A 64 -24.90 11.40 -12.18
CA PRO A 64 -25.35 12.80 -12.07
C PRO A 64 -24.48 13.69 -11.16
N PHE A 65 -23.62 13.07 -10.33
CA PHE A 65 -22.73 13.78 -9.41
C PHE A 65 -21.32 13.97 -9.98
N ASP A 66 -21.05 13.53 -11.22
CA ASP A 66 -19.72 13.47 -11.82
C ASP A 66 -18.70 12.84 -10.86
N TYR A 67 -19.08 11.68 -10.32
CA TYR A 67 -18.34 11.04 -9.25
C TYR A 67 -17.14 10.27 -9.80
N GLN A 68 -15.93 10.76 -9.52
CA GLN A 68 -14.66 10.20 -10.02
C GLN A 68 -13.83 9.47 -8.96
N ASN A 69 -14.34 9.34 -7.73
CA ASN A 69 -13.59 8.71 -6.62
C ASN A 69 -13.81 7.20 -6.57
N SER A 70 -13.00 6.50 -5.76
CA SER A 70 -13.09 5.04 -5.62
C SER A 70 -14.40 4.63 -4.95
N VAL A 71 -15.00 3.56 -5.49
CA VAL A 71 -16.09 2.82 -4.86
C VAL A 71 -15.60 1.40 -4.60
N GLY A 72 -15.69 0.96 -3.35
CA GLY A 72 -15.40 -0.41 -2.94
C GLY A 72 -16.67 -1.26 -2.94
N TYR A 73 -16.59 -2.45 -3.53
CA TYR A 73 -17.68 -3.41 -3.55
C TYR A 73 -17.28 -4.63 -2.73
N MET A 74 -18.10 -4.96 -1.73
CA MET A 74 -17.96 -6.11 -0.86
C MET A 74 -19.29 -6.87 -0.86
N LYS A 75 -19.26 -8.13 -0.41
CA LYS A 75 -20.49 -8.92 -0.19
C LYS A 75 -21.40 -8.14 0.77
N ASP A 76 -22.54 -7.70 0.26
CA ASP A 76 -23.56 -6.90 0.96
C ASP A 76 -23.16 -5.48 1.40
N GLU A 77 -22.04 -4.91 0.95
CA GLU A 77 -21.63 -3.53 1.30
C GLU A 77 -21.00 -2.79 0.11
N VAL A 78 -21.38 -1.53 -0.04
CA VAL A 78 -20.75 -0.57 -0.96
C VAL A 78 -20.12 0.54 -0.13
N GLU A 79 -18.81 0.76 -0.28
CA GLU A 79 -18.08 1.85 0.36
C GLU A 79 -17.76 2.95 -0.66
N ILE A 80 -18.31 4.15 -0.45
CA ILE A 80 -18.13 5.32 -1.32
C ILE A 80 -17.11 6.26 -0.66
N GLU A 81 -15.98 6.51 -1.34
CA GLU A 81 -14.95 7.41 -0.83
C GLU A 81 -15.22 8.88 -1.19
N ILE A 82 -15.36 9.76 -0.20
CA ILE A 82 -15.62 11.19 -0.45
C ILE A 82 -14.53 12.06 0.17
N PRO A 83 -14.05 13.11 -0.50
CA PRO A 83 -13.16 14.09 0.11
C PRO A 83 -13.72 14.64 1.43
N SER A 84 -12.87 14.76 2.45
CA SER A 84 -13.28 15.31 3.76
C SER A 84 -13.72 16.77 3.70
N ILE A 85 -13.29 17.48 2.67
CA ILE A 85 -13.65 18.88 2.36
C ILE A 85 -15.05 19.02 1.73
N GLU A 86 -15.65 17.91 1.28
CA GLU A 86 -16.97 17.93 0.64
C GLU A 86 -18.06 18.30 1.65
N LYS A 87 -19.05 19.08 1.19
CA LYS A 87 -20.15 19.53 2.04
C LYS A 87 -21.03 18.35 2.46
N GLN A 88 -21.49 18.35 3.71
CA GLN A 88 -22.29 17.25 4.23
C GLN A 88 -23.61 17.06 3.45
N GLU A 89 -24.21 18.14 2.96
CA GLU A 89 -25.43 18.08 2.15
C GLU A 89 -25.20 17.28 0.85
N LYS A 90 -24.05 17.45 0.20
CA LYS A 90 -23.69 16.69 -1.00
C LYS A 90 -23.36 15.24 -0.68
N VAL A 91 -22.70 14.98 0.45
CA VAL A 91 -22.45 13.62 0.96
C VAL A 91 -23.78 12.86 1.16
N ASP A 92 -24.76 13.52 1.80
CA ASP A 92 -26.06 12.92 2.08
C ASP A 92 -26.87 12.69 0.80
N GLN A 93 -26.81 13.61 -0.17
CA GLN A 93 -27.43 13.44 -1.49
C GLN A 93 -26.85 12.24 -2.25
N ILE A 94 -25.52 12.11 -2.29
CA ILE A 94 -24.84 10.98 -2.95
C ILE A 94 -25.25 9.67 -2.28
N LYS A 95 -25.16 9.61 -0.94
CA LYS A 95 -25.52 8.42 -0.18
C LYS A 95 -26.97 8.01 -0.47
N LYS A 96 -27.89 8.97 -0.39
CA LYS A 96 -29.31 8.74 -0.64
C LYS A 96 -29.58 8.27 -2.07
N ALA A 97 -28.94 8.86 -3.08
CA ALA A 97 -29.12 8.45 -4.47
C ALA A 97 -28.74 6.97 -4.68
N VAL A 98 -27.65 6.53 -4.05
CA VAL A 98 -27.23 5.12 -4.12
C VAL A 98 -28.16 4.20 -3.34
N GLU A 99 -28.57 4.58 -2.12
CA GLU A 99 -29.55 3.81 -1.33
C GLU A 99 -30.90 3.66 -2.06
N ASP A 100 -31.41 4.75 -2.65
CA ASP A 100 -32.65 4.75 -3.41
C ASP A 100 -32.54 3.89 -4.69
N ALA A 101 -31.40 3.94 -5.39
CA ALA A 101 -31.16 3.13 -6.59
C ALA A 101 -31.06 1.63 -6.25
N LEU A 102 -30.39 1.27 -5.16
CA LEU A 102 -30.32 -0.11 -4.68
C LEU A 102 -31.70 -0.63 -4.28
N ALA A 103 -32.48 0.19 -3.56
CA ALA A 103 -33.84 -0.16 -3.15
C ALA A 103 -34.77 -0.36 -4.35
N ALA A 104 -34.66 0.49 -5.39
CA ALA A 104 -35.45 0.37 -6.62
C ALA A 104 -35.14 -0.89 -7.45
N ASN A 105 -34.01 -1.56 -7.18
CA ASN A 105 -33.57 -2.78 -7.86
C ASN A 105 -33.58 -4.00 -6.92
N ASP A 106 -34.39 -3.99 -5.86
CA ASP A 106 -34.53 -5.08 -4.88
C ASP A 106 -33.23 -5.45 -4.13
N LYS A 107 -32.27 -4.52 -4.03
CA LYS A 107 -30.98 -4.67 -3.33
C LYS A 107 -30.90 -3.82 -2.06
N ALA A 108 -32.03 -3.54 -1.39
CA ALA A 108 -32.09 -2.70 -0.19
C ALA A 108 -31.30 -3.27 1.02
N SER A 109 -30.93 -4.55 0.99
CA SER A 109 -30.07 -5.18 2.00
C SER A 109 -28.60 -4.77 1.87
N VAL A 110 -28.17 -4.26 0.71
CA VAL A 110 -26.80 -3.81 0.48
C VAL A 110 -26.56 -2.51 1.24
N LYS A 111 -25.60 -2.53 2.16
CA LYS A 111 -25.29 -1.40 3.03
C LYS A 111 -24.44 -0.37 2.31
N VAL A 112 -24.85 0.90 2.35
CA VAL A 112 -24.07 2.01 1.80
C VAL A 112 -23.27 2.71 2.90
N LYS A 113 -21.95 2.68 2.78
CA LYS A 113 -21.02 3.29 3.74
C LYS A 113 -20.27 4.45 3.08
N ILE A 114 -20.19 5.58 3.79
CA ILE A 114 -19.37 6.71 3.37
C ILE A 114 -18.04 6.66 4.11
N ARG A 115 -16.94 6.71 3.36
CA ARG A 115 -15.60 6.88 3.89
C ARG A 115 -15.04 8.23 3.49
N LYS A 116 -14.80 9.10 4.46
CA LYS A 116 -14.13 10.38 4.19
C LYS A 116 -12.63 10.18 4.09
N PHE A 117 -11.99 10.83 3.12
CA PHE A 117 -10.53 10.86 2.99
C PHE A 117 -9.98 12.28 2.91
N ASP A 118 -8.80 12.48 3.48
CA ASP A 118 -8.10 13.76 3.40
C ASP A 118 -7.35 13.86 2.06
N VAL A 119 -7.72 14.87 1.26
CA VAL A 119 -7.18 15.10 -0.09
C VAL A 119 -5.70 15.45 -0.04
N ILE A 120 -5.30 16.31 0.90
CA ILE A 120 -3.91 16.76 1.04
C ILE A 120 -3.04 15.57 1.44
N LYS A 121 -3.52 14.77 2.38
CA LYS A 121 -2.83 13.55 2.83
C LYS A 121 -2.69 12.51 1.71
N ARG A 122 -3.74 12.30 0.91
CA ARG A 122 -3.73 11.36 -0.22
C ARG A 122 -2.75 11.81 -1.31
N ASP A 123 -2.77 13.10 -1.66
CA ASP A 123 -1.83 13.69 -2.62
C ASP A 123 -0.38 13.56 -2.13
N GLN A 124 -0.13 13.82 -0.84
CA GLN A 124 1.19 13.60 -0.25
C GLN A 124 1.61 12.12 -0.31
N TYR A 125 0.73 11.18 0.03
CA TYR A 125 1.03 9.76 -0.11
C TYR A 125 1.36 9.35 -1.54
N SER A 126 0.63 9.90 -2.52
CA SER A 126 0.89 9.64 -3.94
C SER A 126 2.31 10.07 -4.33
N ARG A 127 2.70 11.31 -4.03
CA ARG A 127 4.05 11.84 -4.34
C ARG A 127 5.17 11.07 -3.67
N TRP A 128 4.96 10.67 -2.41
CA TRP A 128 5.97 9.97 -1.62
C TRP A 128 6.06 8.47 -1.92
N SER A 129 5.08 7.90 -2.64
CA SER A 129 5.01 6.46 -2.91
C SER A 129 6.29 5.93 -3.56
N ASP A 130 6.81 6.64 -4.57
CA ASP A 130 8.02 6.23 -5.28
C ASP A 130 9.26 6.31 -4.39
N ALA A 131 9.40 7.40 -3.62
CA ALA A 131 10.52 7.58 -2.70
C ALA A 131 10.55 6.48 -1.62
N VAL A 132 9.41 6.20 -1.00
CA VAL A 132 9.31 5.17 0.03
C VAL A 132 9.52 3.77 -0.55
N SER A 133 8.99 3.50 -1.74
CA SER A 133 9.17 2.22 -2.43
C SER A 133 10.62 1.99 -2.83
N GLY A 134 11.31 3.02 -3.32
CA GLY A 134 12.75 2.98 -3.64
C GLY A 134 13.61 2.66 -2.42
N ILE A 135 13.39 3.37 -1.31
CA ILE A 135 14.05 3.09 -0.03
C ILE A 135 13.77 1.65 0.42
N GLY A 136 12.50 1.23 0.37
CA GLY A 136 12.08 -0.12 0.76
C GLY A 136 12.78 -1.21 -0.06
N HIS A 137 12.74 -1.10 -1.39
CA HIS A 137 13.35 -2.06 -2.29
C HIS A 137 14.85 -2.18 -2.03
N GLU A 138 15.56 -1.06 -2.06
CA GLU A 138 17.00 -1.04 -1.94
C GLU A 138 17.46 -1.53 -0.56
N PHE A 139 16.87 -1.01 0.52
CA PHE A 139 17.34 -1.32 1.88
C PHE A 139 17.06 -2.76 2.29
N MET A 140 16.00 -3.38 1.77
CA MET A 140 15.73 -4.78 2.01
C MET A 140 16.70 -5.72 1.28
N THR A 141 17.39 -5.27 0.23
CA THR A 141 18.41 -6.09 -0.47
C THR A 141 19.74 -6.13 0.28
N TYR A 142 20.08 -5.07 1.03
CA TYR A 142 21.31 -5.00 1.80
C TYR A 142 21.27 -5.89 3.05
N LYS A 143 21.76 -7.13 2.91
CA LYS A 143 21.81 -8.13 3.99
C LYS A 143 22.50 -7.62 5.27
N LYS A 144 23.50 -6.74 5.15
CA LYS A 144 24.24 -6.19 6.31
C LYS A 144 23.32 -5.46 7.30
N TYR A 145 22.38 -4.66 6.80
CA TYR A 145 21.52 -3.82 7.64
C TYR A 145 20.33 -4.57 8.25
N LYS A 146 20.07 -5.80 7.79
CA LYS A 146 18.99 -6.68 8.31
C LYS A 146 17.65 -5.96 8.42
N VAL A 147 17.29 -5.14 7.42
CA VAL A 147 15.99 -4.45 7.39
C VAL A 147 14.85 -5.48 7.28
N SER A 148 13.77 -5.21 8.00
CA SER A 148 12.55 -6.03 8.06
C SER A 148 11.34 -5.37 7.42
N GLY A 149 11.38 -4.04 7.27
CA GLY A 149 10.31 -3.31 6.62
C GLY A 149 10.58 -1.82 6.59
N VAL A 150 9.99 -1.18 5.59
CA VAL A 150 9.90 0.27 5.48
C VAL A 150 8.43 0.64 5.46
N GLY A 151 8.05 1.61 6.30
CA GLY A 151 6.69 2.12 6.38
C GLY A 151 6.70 3.64 6.41
N TYR A 152 5.52 4.25 6.32
CA TYR A 152 5.42 5.69 6.26
C TYR A 152 4.10 6.17 6.86
N LYS A 153 4.08 7.44 7.31
CA LYS A 153 2.91 8.09 7.87
C LYS A 153 2.99 9.59 7.69
N SER A 154 2.01 10.15 7.01
CA SER A 154 1.69 11.57 7.02
C SER A 154 0.79 11.90 8.21
N LYS A 155 1.17 12.93 8.96
CA LYS A 155 0.35 13.57 9.99
C LYS A 155 0.63 15.07 9.97
N ASP A 156 -0.42 15.89 9.90
CA ASP A 156 -0.32 17.36 9.95
C ASP A 156 0.67 17.93 8.92
N GLY A 157 0.72 17.34 7.71
CA GLY A 157 1.63 17.71 6.63
C GLY A 157 3.05 17.16 6.74
N LEU A 158 3.45 16.62 7.88
CA LEU A 158 4.76 16.00 8.09
C LEU A 158 4.76 14.53 7.63
N MET A 159 5.62 14.19 6.67
CA MET A 159 5.86 12.81 6.28
C MET A 159 6.87 12.15 7.21
N THR A 160 6.49 11.07 7.91
CA THR A 160 7.45 10.25 8.66
C THR A 160 7.71 8.95 7.91
N ILE A 161 8.98 8.65 7.63
CA ILE A 161 9.45 7.36 7.09
C ILE A 161 10.01 6.52 8.22
N PHE A 162 9.59 5.27 8.32
CA PHE A 162 10.04 4.31 9.31
C PHE A 162 10.85 3.21 8.64
N ILE A 163 12.10 3.03 9.04
CA ILE A 163 12.95 1.93 8.60
C ILE A 163 13.16 0.99 9.79
N THR A 164 12.69 -0.25 9.72
CA THR A 164 12.73 -1.18 10.85
C THR A 164 13.77 -2.27 10.62
N MET A 165 14.77 -2.37 11.49
CA MET A 165 15.81 -3.41 11.48
C MET A 165 15.43 -4.61 12.35
N LYS A 166 15.94 -5.80 12.00
CA LYS A 166 15.82 -7.02 12.81
C LYS A 166 16.77 -7.06 14.02
N MET A 167 17.75 -6.15 14.07
CA MET A 167 18.74 -6.02 15.15
C MET A 167 18.09 -5.46 16.42
N LYS A 168 18.62 -5.82 17.58
CA LYS A 168 18.25 -5.20 18.86
C LYS A 168 19.09 -3.93 19.07
N SER A 169 18.58 -2.97 19.82
CA SER A 169 19.34 -1.76 20.17
C SER A 169 20.64 -2.03 20.94
N THR A 170 20.76 -3.18 21.60
CA THR A 170 21.95 -3.61 22.35
C THR A 170 23.02 -4.24 21.46
N ASP A 171 22.71 -4.54 20.19
CA ASP A 171 23.69 -5.10 19.27
C ASP A 171 24.72 -4.02 18.93
N LYS A 172 26.02 -4.38 19.00
CA LYS A 172 27.14 -3.42 18.89
C LYS A 172 27.08 -2.55 17.62
N GLU A 173 26.58 -3.11 16.52
CA GLU A 173 26.51 -2.46 15.20
C GLU A 173 25.20 -1.71 14.96
N ALA A 174 24.20 -1.82 15.86
CA ALA A 174 22.86 -1.29 15.61
C ALA A 174 22.83 0.22 15.40
N ALA A 175 23.62 0.97 16.17
CA ALA A 175 23.69 2.43 16.05
C ALA A 175 24.36 2.87 14.75
N GLU A 176 25.45 2.20 14.36
CA GLU A 176 26.17 2.47 13.11
C GLU A 176 25.27 2.17 11.90
N HIS A 177 24.64 0.99 11.87
CA HIS A 177 23.72 0.63 10.79
C HIS A 177 22.50 1.53 10.72
N ALA A 178 21.98 1.98 11.86
CA ALA A 178 20.89 2.95 11.88
C ALA A 178 21.31 4.30 11.28
N ASN A 179 22.52 4.76 11.59
CA ASN A 179 23.08 5.98 11.01
C ASN A 179 23.28 5.86 9.49
N ASP A 180 23.86 4.76 9.02
CA ASP A 180 24.03 4.50 7.59
C ASP A 180 22.70 4.51 6.83
N LEU A 181 21.69 3.80 7.36
CA LEU A 181 20.35 3.75 6.76
C LEU A 181 19.69 5.12 6.72
N TYR A 182 19.85 5.92 7.78
CA TYR A 182 19.37 7.29 7.81
C TYR A 182 20.04 8.14 6.73
N THR A 183 21.37 8.14 6.67
CA THR A 183 22.14 8.92 5.70
C THR A 183 21.79 8.56 4.27
N MET A 184 21.75 7.26 3.93
CA MET A 184 21.39 6.82 2.58
C MET A 184 19.95 7.23 2.20
N ALA A 185 19.01 7.17 3.15
CA ALA A 185 17.62 7.57 2.89
C ALA A 185 17.50 9.08 2.71
N GLU A 186 18.21 9.85 3.54
CA GLU A 186 18.28 11.30 3.46
C GLU A 186 18.86 11.76 2.10
N GLU A 187 19.99 11.17 1.69
CA GLU A 187 20.64 11.45 0.41
C GLU A 187 19.74 11.08 -0.78
N PHE A 188 19.06 9.94 -0.70
CA PHE A 188 18.15 9.51 -1.76
C PHE A 188 16.94 10.46 -1.89
N ILE A 189 16.31 10.85 -0.77
CA ILE A 189 15.17 11.78 -0.78
C ILE A 189 15.59 13.16 -1.28
N LYS A 190 16.78 13.63 -0.90
CA LYS A 190 17.34 14.92 -1.31
C LYS A 190 18.01 14.92 -2.68
N SER A 191 18.00 13.79 -3.39
CA SER A 191 18.53 13.73 -4.75
C SER A 191 17.73 14.66 -5.68
N ASP A 192 18.40 15.17 -6.72
CA ASP A 192 17.78 16.07 -7.72
C ASP A 192 16.56 15.45 -8.41
N GLU A 193 16.47 14.11 -8.45
CA GLU A 193 15.34 13.40 -9.01
C GLU A 193 14.13 13.34 -8.06
N ILE A 194 14.37 13.05 -6.78
CA ILE A 194 13.29 12.77 -5.82
C ILE A 194 12.79 14.04 -5.13
N TRP A 195 13.69 14.95 -4.77
CA TRP A 195 13.34 16.13 -3.97
C TRP A 195 12.26 17.02 -4.62
N PRO A 196 12.29 17.29 -5.94
CA PRO A 196 11.21 18.01 -6.60
C PRO A 196 9.90 17.22 -6.66
N LYS A 197 9.95 15.88 -6.81
CA LYS A 197 8.76 15.02 -6.90
C LYS A 197 7.98 15.00 -5.59
N VAL A 198 8.67 15.04 -4.46
CA VAL A 198 8.04 15.14 -3.13
C VAL A 198 7.67 16.57 -2.73
N LYS A 199 7.78 17.54 -3.66
CA LYS A 199 7.49 18.97 -3.45
C LYS A 199 8.20 19.59 -2.26
N GLN A 200 9.35 19.04 -1.88
CA GLN A 200 10.13 19.53 -0.73
C GLN A 200 9.31 19.52 0.58
N ASP A 201 8.34 18.60 0.68
CA ASP A 201 7.49 18.47 1.86
C ASP A 201 8.36 18.27 3.13
N PRO A 202 7.95 18.80 4.29
CA PRO A 202 8.63 18.51 5.55
C PRO A 202 8.53 17.01 5.84
N TYR A 203 9.64 16.42 6.26
CA TYR A 203 9.71 15.01 6.57
C TYR A 203 10.65 14.70 7.73
N ARG A 204 10.52 13.47 8.24
CA ARG A 204 11.39 12.88 9.25
C ARG A 204 11.66 11.42 8.92
N ILE A 205 12.91 11.00 9.06
CA ILE A 205 13.31 9.59 8.96
C ILE A 205 13.51 9.05 10.38
N VAL A 206 12.88 7.92 10.68
CA VAL A 206 13.01 7.22 11.96
C VAL A 206 13.50 5.81 11.70
N VAL A 207 14.73 5.51 12.12
CA VAL A 207 15.27 4.16 12.07
C VAL A 207 15.01 3.46 13.40
N ARG A 208 14.41 2.28 13.36
CA ARG A 208 13.96 1.53 14.54
C ARG A 208 14.60 0.16 14.61
N THR A 209 14.94 -0.28 15.81
CA THR A 209 15.35 -1.67 16.06
C THR A 209 14.16 -2.57 16.37
N LYS A 210 14.42 -3.89 16.42
CA LYS A 210 13.43 -4.92 16.74
C LYS A 210 12.72 -4.69 18.08
N ASP A 211 13.41 -4.13 19.05
CA ASP A 211 12.90 -3.74 20.37
C ASP A 211 12.22 -2.37 20.39
N LYS A 212 11.91 -1.81 19.20
CA LYS A 212 11.20 -0.54 19.00
C LYS A 212 11.91 0.70 19.53
N LYS A 213 13.22 0.60 19.84
CA LYS A 213 14.00 1.81 20.11
C LYS A 213 14.21 2.57 18.81
N GLU A 214 14.02 3.87 18.88
CA GLU A 214 14.16 4.78 17.76
C GLU A 214 15.52 5.45 17.83
N PHE A 215 16.19 5.50 16.69
CA PHE A 215 17.33 6.37 16.46
C PHE A 215 16.79 7.61 15.77
N ASN A 216 16.49 8.65 16.55
CA ASN A 216 16.15 9.96 16.04
C ASN A 216 17.46 10.72 15.86
N ILE A 217 17.91 10.89 14.61
CA ILE A 217 19.19 11.53 14.29
C ILE A 217 19.03 13.07 14.14
N GLU A 218 17.81 13.59 14.28
CA GLU A 218 17.46 15.01 14.14
C GLU A 218 17.92 15.92 15.30
N GLU A 219 18.58 15.41 16.35
CA GLU A 219 19.19 16.28 17.39
C GLU A 219 20.60 16.79 17.06
N LYS A 220 21.05 16.69 15.79
CA LYS A 220 22.19 17.50 15.35
C LYS A 220 21.73 18.89 14.96
N GLN A 221 21.61 19.75 15.98
CA GLN A 221 21.60 21.21 15.83
C GLN A 221 22.80 21.62 14.97
N PHE A 222 22.53 22.20 13.81
CA PHE A 222 23.51 23.03 13.12
C PHE A 222 23.59 24.35 13.91
N ASN A 223 24.63 24.47 14.75
CA ASN A 223 25.14 25.77 15.20
C ASN A 223 25.94 26.42 14.07
#